data_AF-A0A1M5VUT2-F1
#
_entry.id   AF-A0A1M5VUT2-F1
#
_cell.length_a   1.000
_cell.length_b   1.000
_cell.length_c   1.000
_cell.angle_alpha   90.00
_cell.angle_beta   90.00
_cell.angle_gamma   90.00
#
_symmetry.space_group_name_H-M   'P 1'
#
loop_
_entity.id
_entity.type
_entity.pdbx_description
1 polymer ?
#
loop_
_entity_poly.entity_id
_entity_poly.type
_entity_poly.pdbx_seq_one_letter_code
_entity_poly.pdbx_strand_id
1 'polypeptide(L)' 'MELKDLFYGIQDFFVNVAFAPLDAIRELQDSSWVAANLLNFVFIIIVSVAFTYWCVQLNKFDKDEHHNIHG' A
#
# COMPACT_ATOMS: atom_id res chain seq x y z
N MET A 1 -37.03 19.97 -4.32
CA MET A 1 -35.77 19.30 -4.69
C MET A 1 -36.17 18.09 -5.49
N GLU A 2 -35.82 18.09 -6.78
CA GLU A 2 -36.14 16.99 -7.67
C GLU A 2 -35.08 15.88 -7.55
N LEU A 3 -35.40 14.64 -7.95
CA LEU A 3 -34.41 13.54 -7.94
C LEU A 3 -33.14 13.89 -8.73
N LYS A 4 -33.29 14.66 -9.81
CA LYS A 4 -32.19 15.16 -10.62
C LYS A 4 -31.20 16.01 -9.80
N ASP A 5 -31.69 16.82 -8.87
CA ASP A 5 -30.84 17.66 -8.01
C ASP A 5 -30.04 16.80 -7.02
N LEU A 6 -30.64 15.73 -6.50
CA LEU A 6 -29.96 14.77 -5.64
C LEU A 6 -28.82 14.06 -6.39
N PHE A 7 -29.07 13.58 -7.62
CA PHE A 7 -28.03 12.92 -8.42
C PHE A 7 -26.90 13.87 -8.83
N TYR A 8 -27.20 15.15 -9.12
CA TYR A 8 -26.14 16.13 -9.34
C TYR A 8 -25.34 16.44 -8.09
N GLY A 9 -25.98 16.54 -6.92
CA GLY A 9 -25.27 16.72 -5.65
C GLY A 9 -24.31 15.56 -5.36
N ILE A 10 -24.73 14.32 -5.64
CA ILE A 10 -23.87 13.14 -5.52
C ILE A 10 -22.71 13.22 -6.52
N GLN A 11 -22.99 13.53 -7.79
CA GLN A 11 -21.95 13.69 -8.81
C GLN A 11 -20.90 14.74 -8.40
N ASP A 12 -21.37 15.91 -7.97
CA ASP A 12 -20.51 17.02 -7.57
C ASP A 12 -19.62 16.65 -6.37
N PHE A 13 -20.20 16.00 -5.37
CA PHE A 13 -19.44 15.49 -4.22
C PHE A 13 -18.36 14.50 -4.64
N PHE A 14 -18.66 13.53 -5.50
CA PHE A 14 -17.65 12.54 -5.88
C PHE A 14 -16.57 13.12 -6.78
N VAL A 15 -16.93 13.91 -7.78
CA VAL A 15 -15.96 14.48 -8.74
C VAL A 15 -15.09 15.54 -8.08
N ASN A 16 -15.68 16.48 -7.34
CA ASN A 16 -14.95 17.66 -6.85
C ASN A 16 -14.44 17.52 -5.41
N VAL A 17 -14.97 16.58 -4.61
CA VAL A 17 -14.58 16.41 -3.20
C VAL A 17 -13.97 15.06 -2.93
N ALA A 18 -14.71 13.96 -3.12
CA ALA A 18 -14.26 12.62 -2.74
C ALA A 18 -13.06 12.13 -3.57
N PHE A 19 -13.02 12.50 -4.86
CA PHE A 19 -11.94 12.11 -5.76
C PHE A 19 -10.81 13.14 -5.88
N ALA A 20 -10.92 14.32 -5.26
CA ALA A 20 -9.86 15.33 -5.29
C ALA A 20 -8.48 14.79 -4.86
N PRO A 21 -8.34 13.91 -3.84
CA PRO A 21 -7.05 13.30 -3.52
C PRO A 21 -6.53 12.35 -4.62
N LEU A 22 -7.42 11.66 -5.34
CA LEU A 22 -7.03 10.76 -6.43
C LEU A 22 -6.57 11.56 -7.65
N ASP A 23 -7.23 12.67 -7.96
CA ASP A 23 -6.77 13.60 -9.00
C ASP A 23 -5.42 14.21 -8.67
N ALA A 24 -5.19 14.59 -7.41
CA ALA A 24 -3.89 15.10 -6.97
C ALA A 24 -2.77 14.06 -7.16
N ILE A 25 -3.02 12.77 -6.89
CA ILE A 25 -2.04 11.70 -7.12
C ILE A 25 -1.80 11.51 -8.63
N ARG A 26 -2.85 11.59 -9.45
CA ARG A 26 -2.76 11.49 -10.91
C ARG A 26 -1.91 12.63 -11.51
N GLU A 27 -2.13 13.87 -11.07
CA GLU A 27 -1.31 15.01 -11.48
C GLU A 27 0.14 14.90 -10.96
N LEU A 28 0.33 14.38 -9.75
CA LEU A 28 1.66 14.12 -9.20
C LEU A 28 2.40 13.07 -10.02
N GLN A 29 1.71 12.07 -10.59
CA GLN A 29 2.32 11.05 -11.44
C GLN A 29 2.94 11.65 -12.70
N ASP A 30 2.28 12.63 -13.31
CA ASP A 30 2.76 13.30 -14.53
C ASP A 30 4.04 14.12 -14.28
N SER A 31 4.21 14.66 -13.06
CA SER A 31 5.39 15.44 -12.66
C SER A 31 6.49 14.61 -12.01
N SER A 32 6.14 13.58 -11.25
CA SER A 32 7.07 12.68 -10.58
C SER A 32 6.42 11.33 -10.28
N TRP A 33 6.71 10.35 -11.15
CA TRP A 33 6.28 8.97 -10.98
C TRP A 33 6.74 8.37 -9.63
N VAL A 34 7.96 8.72 -9.17
CA VAL A 34 8.50 8.21 -7.90
C VAL A 34 7.70 8.75 -6.72
N ALA A 35 7.38 10.05 -6.71
CA ALA A 35 6.62 10.66 -5.63
C ALA A 35 5.18 10.12 -5.57
N ALA A 36 4.53 9.94 -6.73
CA ALA A 36 3.20 9.33 -6.82
C ALA A 36 3.15 7.89 -6.28
N ASN A 37 4.28 7.18 -6.30
CA ASN A 37 4.40 5.80 -5.82
C ASN A 37 5.10 5.67 -4.45
N LEU A 38 5.27 6.75 -3.70
CA LEU A 38 5.98 6.74 -2.42
C LEU A 38 5.40 5.72 -1.42
N LEU A 39 4.07 5.65 -1.31
CA LEU A 39 3.40 4.71 -0.43
C LEU A 39 3.67 3.25 -0.83
N ASN A 40 3.70 2.97 -2.14
CA ASN A 40 4.03 1.64 -2.66
C ASN A 40 5.47 1.25 -2.29
N PHE A 41 6.43 2.17 -2.40
CA PHE A 41 7.82 1.93 -1.99
C PHE A 41 7.92 1.62 -0.49
N VAL A 42 7.20 2.36 0.36
CA VAL A 42 7.16 2.10 1.80
C VAL A 42 6.64 0.69 2.08
N PHE A 43 5.53 0.27 1.45
CA PHE A 43 5.00 -1.08 1.63
C PHE A 43 5.95 -2.17 1.12
N ILE A 44 6.60 -1.97 -0.02
CA ILE A 44 7.60 -2.91 -0.54
C ILE A 44 8.75 -3.08 0.44
N ILE A 45 9.25 -1.99 1.04
CA ILE A 45 10.31 -2.04 2.05
C ILE A 45 9.85 -2.82 3.29
N ILE A 46 8.66 -2.51 3.82
CA ILE A 46 8.11 -3.18 5.00
C ILE A 46 7.98 -4.69 4.75
N VAL A 47 7.38 -5.07 3.63
CA VAL A 47 7.19 -6.48 3.27
C VAL A 47 8.52 -7.18 3.05
N SER A 48 9.49 -6.52 2.40
CA SER A 48 10.83 -7.09 2.20
C SER A 48 11.53 -7.38 3.52
N VAL A 49 11.52 -6.43 4.46
CA VAL A 49 12.12 -6.61 5.80
C VAL A 49 11.42 -7.72 6.58
N ALA A 50 10.09 -7.73 6.59
CA ALA A 50 9.32 -8.78 7.27
C ALA A 50 9.59 -10.17 6.68
N PHE A 51 9.67 -10.27 5.34
CA PHE A 51 9.99 -11.51 4.65
C PHE A 51 11.41 -11.99 4.97
N THR A 52 12.42 -11.11 4.87
CA THR A 52 13.80 -11.47 5.23
C THR A 52 13.92 -11.90 6.69
N TYR A 53 13.27 -11.17 7.62
CA TYR A 53 13.22 -11.56 9.02
C TYR A 53 12.64 -12.98 9.19
N TRP A 54 11.52 -13.28 8.54
CA TRP A 54 10.88 -14.57 8.64
C TRP A 54 11.74 -15.71 8.10
N CYS A 55 12.38 -15.53 6.94
CA CYS A 55 13.31 -16.52 6.38
C CYS A 55 14.50 -16.82 7.30
N VAL A 56 15.06 -15.78 7.94
CA VAL A 56 16.15 -15.96 8.92
C VAL A 56 15.67 -16.73 10.14
N GLN A 57 14.46 -16.44 10.64
CA GLN A 57 13.90 -17.17 11.79
C GLN A 57 13.66 -18.64 11.46
N LEU A 58 13.10 -18.96 10.29
CA LEU A 58 12.92 -20.35 9.86
C LEU A 58 14.25 -21.13 9.82
N ASN A 59 15.32 -20.52 9.29
CA ASN A 59 16.65 -21.15 9.25
C ASN A 59 17.25 -21.38 10.65
N LYS A 60 16.98 -20.49 11.61
CA LYS A 60 17.40 -20.70 13.00
C LYS A 60 16.67 -21.89 13.62
N PHE A 61 15.34 -21.96 13.46
CA PHE A 61 14.57 -23.08 13.98
C PHE A 61 15.03 -24.43 13.40
N ASP A 62 15.32 -24.48 12.10
CA ASP A 62 15.84 -25.69 11.43
C ASP A 62 17.20 -26.13 12.00
N LYS A 63 18.13 -25.18 12.20
CA LYS A 63 19.45 -25.46 12.79
C LYS A 63 19.37 -25.88 14.26
N ASP A 64 18.53 -25.22 15.04
CA ASP A 64 18.33 -25.52 16.45
C ASP A 64 17.72 -26.93 16.62
N GLU A 65 16.75 -27.29 15.76
CA GLU A 65 16.21 -28.64 15.69
C GLU A 65 17.31 -29.65 15.38
N HIS A 66 18.09 -29.44 14.31
CA HIS A 66 19.20 -30.33 13.91
C HIS A 66 20.27 -30.53 14.99
N HIS A 67 20.60 -29.49 15.78
CA HIS A 67 21.54 -29.60 16.89
C HIS A 67 20.97 -30.45 18.04
N ASN A 68 19.67 -30.32 18.35
CA ASN A 68 19.03 -31.07 19.44
C ASN A 68 18.88 -32.57 19.15
N ILE A 69 18.84 -32.98 17.87
CA ILE A 69 18.77 -34.40 17.47
C ILE A 69 20.16 -35.09 17.40
N HIS A 70 21.25 -34.32 17.31
CA HIS A 70 22.61 -34.84 17.16
C HIS A 70 23.56 -34.51 18.34
N GLY A 71 23.05 -33.83 19.38
CA GLY A 71 23.74 -33.53 20.63
C GLY A 71 23.52 -34.58 21.72
#